data_AF-A0A1I0YJT6-F1
#
_entry.id   AF-A0A1I0YJT6-F1
#
_cell.length_a   1.000
_cell.length_b   1.000
_cell.length_c   1.000
_cell.angle_alpha   90.00
_cell.angle_beta   90.00
_cell.angle_gamma   90.00
#
_symmetry.space_group_name_H-M   'P 1'
#
loop_
_entity.id
_entity.type
_entity.pdbx_description
1 polymer ?
#
loop_
_entity_poly.entity_id
_entity_poly.type
_entity_poly.pdbx_seq_one_letter_code
_entity_poly.pdbx_strand_id
1 'polypeptide(L)'
;MAKLDMDVIVFEIINHGGTAKGLAYEALQAAEKGDFEEADKLLKESDKELLEAHHIQTSIIQAEAAGDKTEVSVLFVHAQDHLMTAIEAKSLIECMIRLYKRLDEK
;
A
#
# COMPACT_ATOMS: atom_id res chain seq x y z
N MET A 1 22.37 4.66 -9.76
CA MET A 1 22.27 3.48 -8.87
C MET A 1 22.83 2.23 -9.57
N ALA A 2 23.46 1.29 -8.86
CA ALA A 2 23.86 0.02 -9.48
C ALA A 2 22.62 -0.86 -9.72
N LYS A 3 22.63 -1.69 -10.75
CA LYS A 3 21.47 -2.53 -11.14
C LYS A 3 20.94 -3.42 -10.00
N LEU A 4 21.84 -3.96 -9.17
CA LEU A 4 21.49 -4.79 -8.02
C LEU A 4 20.74 -3.99 -6.93
N ASP A 5 21.02 -2.69 -6.79
CA ASP A 5 20.37 -1.84 -5.79
C ASP A 5 18.91 -1.55 -6.18
N MET A 6 18.63 -1.37 -7.48
CA MET A 6 17.29 -1.13 -7.98
C MET A 6 16.38 -2.36 -7.82
N ASP A 7 16.90 -3.56 -8.08
CA ASP A 7 16.12 -4.79 -7.91
C ASP A 7 15.67 -4.97 -6.45
N VAL A 8 16.54 -4.66 -5.48
CA VAL A 8 16.20 -4.72 -4.04
C VAL A 8 15.10 -3.70 -3.71
N ILE A 9 15.26 -2.46 -4.13
CA ILE A 9 14.26 -1.38 -3.94
C ILE A 9 12.89 -1.78 -4.49
N VAL A 10 12.87 -2.38 -5.69
CA VAL A 10 11.65 -2.84 -6.35
C VAL A 10 10.96 -3.94 -5.54
N PHE A 11 11.72 -4.91 -5.01
CA PHE A 11 11.15 -5.96 -4.15
C PHE A 11 10.64 -5.42 -2.82
N GLU A 12 11.28 -4.42 -2.23
CA GLU A 12 10.78 -3.76 -1.01
C GLU A 12 9.41 -3.09 -1.25
N ILE A 13 9.26 -2.35 -2.35
CA ILE A 13 7.97 -1.75 -2.71
C ILE A 13 6.89 -2.82 -2.92
N ILE A 14 7.21 -3.91 -3.63
CA ILE A 14 6.26 -5.02 -3.87
C ILE A 14 5.84 -5.66 -2.54
N ASN A 15 6.80 -5.91 -1.65
CA ASN A 15 6.54 -6.56 -0.37
C ASN A 15 5.65 -5.69 0.53
N HIS A 16 6.02 -4.43 0.73
CA HIS A 16 5.24 -3.50 1.55
C HIS A 16 3.87 -3.20 0.93
N GLY A 17 3.80 -2.94 -0.38
CA GLY A 17 2.53 -2.72 -1.09
C GLY A 17 1.61 -3.96 -1.06
N GLY A 18 2.17 -5.15 -1.23
CA GLY A 18 1.44 -6.42 -1.13
C GLY A 18 0.88 -6.65 0.27
N THR A 19 1.71 -6.44 1.30
CA THR A 19 1.35 -6.61 2.71
C THR A 19 0.26 -5.62 3.11
N ALA A 20 0.44 -4.34 2.78
CA ALA A 20 -0.54 -3.29 3.01
C ALA A 20 -1.91 -3.64 2.41
N LYS A 21 -1.92 -4.09 1.15
CA LYS A 21 -3.15 -4.48 0.46
C LYS A 21 -3.82 -5.66 1.14
N GLY A 22 -3.06 -6.67 1.53
CA GLY A 22 -3.56 -7.83 2.29
C GLY A 22 -4.24 -7.40 3.59
N LEU A 23 -3.54 -6.60 4.41
CA LEU A 23 -4.06 -6.06 5.67
C LEU A 23 -5.36 -5.25 5.48
N ALA A 24 -5.44 -4.45 4.42
CA ALA A 24 -6.67 -3.71 4.12
C ALA A 24 -7.84 -4.68 3.83
N TYR A 25 -7.64 -5.71 3.02
CA TYR A 25 -8.69 -6.71 2.76
C TYR A 25 -9.06 -7.53 4.00
N GLU A 26 -8.11 -7.84 4.88
CA GLU A 26 -8.38 -8.46 6.17
C GLU A 26 -9.22 -7.54 7.07
N ALA A 27 -8.93 -6.24 7.07
CA ALA A 27 -9.73 -5.24 7.79
C ALA A 27 -11.18 -5.19 7.28
N LEU A 28 -11.37 -5.27 5.96
CA LEU A 28 -12.70 -5.36 5.36
C LEU A 28 -13.45 -6.61 5.87
N GLN A 29 -12.79 -7.77 5.86
CA GLN A 29 -13.39 -9.02 6.34
C GLN A 29 -13.73 -8.99 7.83
N ALA A 30 -12.94 -8.28 8.65
CA ALA A 30 -13.24 -8.08 10.07
C ALA A 30 -14.50 -7.22 10.24
N ALA A 31 -14.59 -6.10 9.51
CA ALA A 31 -15.75 -5.22 9.53
C ALA A 31 -17.04 -5.89 9.00
N GLU A 32 -16.95 -6.75 7.99
CA GLU A 32 -18.06 -7.57 7.50
C GLU A 32 -18.66 -8.48 8.59
N LYS A 33 -17.85 -8.86 9.60
CA LYS A 33 -18.27 -9.67 10.75
C LYS A 33 -18.69 -8.83 11.96
N GLY A 34 -18.69 -7.50 11.83
CA GLY A 34 -18.94 -6.56 12.93
C GLY A 34 -17.75 -6.33 13.86
N ASP A 35 -16.58 -6.90 13.57
CA ASP A 35 -15.37 -6.69 14.36
C ASP A 35 -14.64 -5.42 13.91
N PHE A 36 -15.20 -4.28 14.32
CA PHE A 36 -14.69 -2.97 13.93
C PHE A 36 -13.40 -2.57 14.64
N GLU A 37 -13.12 -3.14 15.81
CA GLU A 37 -11.88 -2.89 16.55
C GLU A 37 -10.70 -3.53 15.83
N GLU A 38 -10.84 -4.79 15.40
CA GLU A 38 -9.80 -5.45 14.60
C GLU A 38 -9.67 -4.81 13.22
N ALA A 39 -10.77 -4.39 12.58
CA ALA A 39 -10.72 -3.66 11.32
C ALA A 39 -9.89 -2.36 11.43
N ASP A 40 -10.11 -1.56 12.48
CA ASP A 40 -9.35 -0.32 12.70
C ASP A 40 -7.87 -0.61 13.05
N LYS A 41 -7.56 -1.73 13.70
CA LYS A 41 -6.18 -2.18 13.96
C LYS A 41 -5.47 -2.58 12.66
N LEU A 42 -6.08 -3.42 11.84
CA LEU A 42 -5.52 -3.88 10.57
C LEU A 42 -5.32 -2.74 9.57
N LEU A 43 -6.23 -1.76 9.53
CA LEU A 43 -6.04 -0.55 8.72
C LEU A 43 -4.81 0.27 9.16
N LYS A 44 -4.57 0.40 10.47
CA LYS A 44 -3.38 1.09 10.99
C LYS A 44 -2.09 0.36 10.65
N GLU A 45 -2.12 -0.97 10.60
CA GLU A 45 -0.97 -1.77 10.16
C GLU A 45 -0.75 -1.61 8.65
N SER A 46 -1.84 -1.65 7.86
CA SER A 46 -1.80 -1.36 6.42
C SER A 46 -1.19 0.02 6.12
N ASP A 47 -1.53 1.04 6.90
CA ASP A 47 -0.97 2.39 6.76
C ASP A 47 0.53 2.46 6.99
N LYS A 48 1.05 1.70 7.96
CA LYS A 48 2.50 1.65 8.22
C LYS A 48 3.24 1.06 7.03
N GLU A 49 2.76 -0.05 6.50
CA GLU A 49 3.34 -0.70 5.32
C GLU A 49 3.28 0.21 4.09
N LEU A 50 2.15 0.90 3.85
CA LEU A 50 2.04 1.87 2.76
C LEU A 50 3.02 3.03 2.92
N LEU A 51 3.22 3.51 4.14
CA LEU A 51 4.11 4.64 4.41
C LEU A 51 5.56 4.29 4.05
N GLU A 52 6.04 3.10 4.42
CA GLU A 52 7.38 2.63 4.04
C GLU A 52 7.54 2.56 2.52
N ALA A 53 6.61 1.91 1.81
CA ALA A 53 6.65 1.83 0.35
C ALA A 53 6.58 3.21 -0.32
N HIS A 54 5.75 4.12 0.20
CA HIS A 54 5.57 5.46 -0.33
C HIS A 54 6.80 6.34 -0.12
N HIS A 55 7.55 6.16 0.98
CA HIS A 55 8.83 6.84 1.20
C HIS A 55 9.87 6.43 0.16
N ILE A 56 9.95 5.14 -0.16
CA ILE A 56 10.83 4.62 -1.21
C ILE A 56 10.42 5.21 -2.57
N GLN A 57 9.13 5.14 -2.92
CA GLN A 57 8.59 5.71 -4.16
C GLN A 57 8.91 7.21 -4.29
N THR A 58 8.69 7.98 -3.22
CA THR A 58 8.96 9.43 -3.18
C THR A 58 10.43 9.72 -3.45
N SER A 59 11.34 8.93 -2.86
CA SER A 59 12.79 9.09 -3.04
C SER A 59 13.21 8.87 -4.49
N ILE A 60 12.62 7.88 -5.17
CA ILE A 60 12.89 7.61 -6.59
C ILE A 60 12.42 8.77 -7.47
N ILE A 61 11.21 9.29 -7.24
CA ILE A 61 10.65 10.44 -7.99
C ILE A 61 11.51 11.68 -7.79
N GLN A 62 11.98 11.93 -6.55
CA GLN A 62 12.86 13.06 -6.24
C GLN A 62 14.21 12.95 -6.95
N ALA A 63 14.81 11.77 -6.98
CA ALA A 63 16.07 11.52 -7.69
C ALA A 63 15.91 11.76 -9.20
N GLU A 64 14.81 11.28 -9.79
CA GLU A 64 14.50 11.50 -11.20
C GLU A 64 14.32 12.99 -11.53
N ALA A 65 13.59 13.73 -10.68
CA ALA A 65 13.40 15.17 -10.82
C ALA A 65 14.72 15.97 -10.68
N ALA A 66 15.68 15.45 -9.90
CA ALA A 66 17.02 16.02 -9.76
C ALA A 66 17.95 15.70 -10.95
N GLY A 67 17.49 14.88 -11.92
CA GLY A 67 18.22 14.54 -13.13
C GLY A 67 18.95 13.19 -13.08
N ASP A 68 18.80 12.41 -11.99
CA ASP A 68 19.29 11.03 -11.93
C ASP A 68 18.31 10.11 -12.66
N LYS A 69 18.65 9.72 -13.88
CA LYS A 69 17.77 8.88 -14.69
C LYS A 69 17.65 7.49 -14.09
N THR A 70 16.46 7.16 -13.62
CA THR A 70 16.09 5.81 -13.18
C THR A 70 15.88 4.91 -14.40
N GLU A 71 16.46 3.71 -14.39
CA GLU A 71 16.21 2.70 -15.43
C GLU A 71 14.80 2.10 -15.23
N VAL A 72 13.92 2.33 -16.21
CA VAL A 72 12.54 1.79 -16.17
C VAL A 72 12.55 0.36 -16.67
N SER A 73 12.29 -0.59 -15.77
CA SER A 73 12.09 -2.01 -16.08
C SER A 73 10.62 -2.42 -15.89
N VAL A 74 10.22 -3.57 -16.46
CA VAL A 74 8.88 -4.13 -16.23
C VAL A 74 8.62 -4.38 -14.75
N LEU A 75 9.63 -4.86 -14.03
CA LEU A 75 9.52 -5.13 -12.59
C LEU A 75 9.38 -3.82 -11.78
N PHE A 76 10.07 -2.75 -12.20
CA PHE A 76 9.91 -1.42 -11.61
C PHE A 76 8.49 -0.89 -11.79
N VAL A 77 7.94 -0.96 -13.01
CA VAL A 77 6.53 -0.59 -13.27
C VAL A 77 5.58 -1.42 -12.42
N HIS A 78 5.81 -2.73 -12.35
CA HIS A 78 5.00 -3.65 -11.54
C HIS A 78 5.01 -3.30 -10.04
N ALA A 79 6.15 -2.89 -9.49
CA ALA A 79 6.23 -2.42 -8.11
C ALA A 79 5.39 -1.17 -7.87
N GLN A 80 5.45 -0.20 -8.80
CA GLN A 80 4.61 1.01 -8.74
C GLN A 80 3.12 0.64 -8.81
N ASP A 81 2.72 -0.30 -9.68
CA ASP A 81 1.34 -0.78 -9.77
C ASP A 81 0.87 -1.44 -8.46
N HIS A 82 1.73 -2.23 -7.81
CA HIS A 82 1.43 -2.84 -6.51
C HIS A 82 1.15 -1.77 -5.45
N LEU A 83 2.02 -0.77 -5.33
CA LEU A 83 1.85 0.32 -4.37
C LEU A 83 0.59 1.14 -4.65
N MET A 84 0.41 1.61 -5.88
CA MET A 84 -0.73 2.49 -6.21
C MET A 84 -2.07 1.75 -6.07
N THR A 85 -2.14 0.48 -6.44
CA THR A 85 -3.38 -0.30 -6.23
C THR A 85 -3.62 -0.66 -4.76
N ALA A 86 -2.58 -0.76 -3.94
CA ALA A 86 -2.73 -0.94 -2.50
C ALA A 86 -3.30 0.33 -1.84
N ILE A 87 -2.79 1.51 -2.22
CA ILE A 87 -3.30 2.82 -1.76
C ILE A 87 -4.79 2.96 -2.10
N GLU A 88 -5.16 2.72 -3.37
CA GLU A 88 -6.55 2.84 -3.80
C GLU A 88 -7.47 1.82 -3.10
N ALA A 89 -7.02 0.56 -2.99
CA ALA A 89 -7.80 -0.47 -2.30
C ALA A 89 -8.05 -0.10 -0.84
N LYS A 90 -7.04 0.39 -0.12
CA LYS A 90 -7.16 0.84 1.28
C LYS A 90 -8.13 2.00 1.41
N SER A 91 -8.05 3.01 0.55
CA SER A 91 -8.97 4.16 0.51
C SER A 91 -10.44 3.73 0.32
N LEU A 92 -10.70 2.83 -0.62
CA LEU A 92 -12.04 2.30 -0.87
C LEU A 92 -12.53 1.44 0.30
N ILE A 93 -11.67 0.60 0.86
CA ILE A 93 -12.01 -0.26 2.00
C ILE A 93 -12.35 0.56 3.24
N GLU A 94 -11.64 1.65 3.53
CA GLU A 94 -12.01 2.56 4.61
C GLU A 94 -13.43 3.13 4.42
N CYS A 95 -13.80 3.47 3.19
CA CYS A 95 -15.16 3.88 2.88
C CYS A 95 -16.17 2.77 3.17
N MET A 96 -15.86 1.53 2.77
CA MET A 96 -16.71 0.37 3.01
C MET A 96 -16.88 0.08 4.51
N ILE A 97 -15.80 0.13 5.29
CA ILE A 97 -15.85 -0.06 6.75
C ILE A 97 -16.75 1.00 7.40
N ARG A 98 -16.66 2.28 6.98
CA ARG A 98 -17.59 3.33 7.43
C ARG A 98 -19.04 3.01 7.07
N LEU A 99 -19.30 2.37 5.93
CA LEU A 99 -20.65 1.93 5.56
C LEU A 99 -21.14 0.80 6.46
N TYR A 100 -20.30 -0.22 6.73
CA TYR A 100 -20.65 -1.31 7.63
C TYR A 100 -20.95 -0.82 9.06
N LYS A 101 -20.15 0.10 9.61
CA LYS A 101 -20.41 0.75 10.92
C LYS A 101 -21.81 1.39 10.96
N ARG A 102 -22.19 2.13 9.91
CA ARG A 102 -23.52 2.78 9.81
C ARG A 102 -24.68 1.80 9.61
N LEU A 103 -24.42 0.61 9.09
CA LEU A 103 -25.44 -0.44 8.92
C LEU A 103 -25.68 -1.20 10.23
N ASP A 104 -24.64 -1.35 11.06
CA ASP A 104 -24.72 -2.01 12.37
C ASP A 104 -25.38 -1.14 13.45
N GLU A 105 -25.29 0.19 13.32
CA GLU A 105 -25.96 1.17 14.20
C GLU A 105 -27.50 1.22 14.05
N LYS A 106 -28.11 0.40 13.18
CA LYS A 106 -29.55 0.39 12.89
C LYS A 106 -30.26 -0.84 13.45
#